data_AF-A0A938SIE0-F1
#
_entry.id   AF-A0A938SIE0-F1
#
_cell.length_a   1.000
_cell.length_b   1.000
_cell.length_c   1.000
_cell.angle_alpha   90.00
_cell.angle_beta   90.00
_cell.angle_gamma   90.00
#
_symmetry.space_group_name_H-M   'P 1'
#
loop_
_entity.id
_entity.type
_entity.pdbx_description
1 polymer ?
#
loop_
_entity_poly.entity_id
_entity_poly.type
_entity_poly.pdbx_seq_one_letter_code
_entity_poly.pdbx_strand_id
1 'polypeptide(L)'
;TRQLFAAITRGKTPRLAASYAVYLGDQPLQPAEVGVFRDEKLAGVGTTRRAALEMDFQRAYRLSAKAEQATADNPVTISARLLGAPGEPIAAMTLDRPGEKEVDFTAVTQWAGKRQAFTLEVLQPKGARLAALVLEPAGLPPLELESPPDGMRLTDLATFFRWKQVKGAIDYELQMAQDAQFTAAKTLTVRSEVEWPYYLPAERELPTPGTWFWRVRAVEPGRPGAWSKPRRMEVNNDHTKKPVKLVISPERPLFTIEACRVKDLSKFIRTIPEDLKPYVAFNCHARFNFIEYLKPLHEAGQMAFVRTHGPGPMSYWIPLADLEAVFQAYPNVIGIMGDETLS
;
A
#
# COMPACT_ATOMS: atom_id res chain seq x y z
N THR A 1 -3.08 35.26 13.83
CA THR A 1 -2.39 34.08 13.24
C THR A 1 -1.84 34.37 11.84
N ARG A 2 -2.65 34.74 10.82
CA ARG A 2 -2.15 35.15 9.47
C ARG A 2 -1.19 36.35 9.47
N GLN A 3 -1.46 37.38 10.27
CA GLN A 3 -0.60 38.58 10.35
C GLN A 3 0.73 38.32 11.06
N LEU A 4 0.74 37.47 12.09
CA LEU A 4 1.97 37.04 12.78
C LEU A 4 2.84 36.21 11.83
N PHE A 5 2.23 35.30 11.08
CA PHE A 5 2.91 34.48 10.08
C PHE A 5 3.47 35.32 8.91
N ALA A 6 2.71 36.27 8.39
CA ALA A 6 3.15 37.18 7.32
C ALA A 6 4.30 38.11 7.76
N ALA A 7 4.31 38.53 9.03
CA ALA A 7 5.40 39.31 9.62
C ALA A 7 6.70 38.48 9.75
N ILE A 8 6.57 37.19 10.10
CA ILE A 8 7.69 36.27 10.27
C ILE A 8 8.30 35.86 8.92
N THR A 9 7.49 35.73 7.86
CA THR A 9 7.95 35.29 6.53
C THR A 9 8.12 36.42 5.50
N ARG A 10 8.06 37.70 5.92
CA ARG A 10 8.04 38.90 5.05
C ARG A 10 7.04 38.80 3.89
N GLY A 11 5.86 38.25 4.14
CA GLY A 11 4.81 38.05 3.13
C GLY A 11 5.10 36.97 2.09
N LYS A 12 6.26 36.30 2.13
CA LYS A 12 6.52 35.13 1.29
C LYS A 12 5.92 33.90 1.96
N THR A 13 4.96 33.26 1.32
CA THR A 13 4.48 31.94 1.76
C THR A 13 5.41 30.90 1.14
N PRO A 14 6.17 30.10 1.91
CA PRO A 14 6.84 28.93 1.34
C PRO A 14 5.76 27.99 0.81
N ARG A 15 5.51 28.02 -0.50
CA ARG A 15 4.76 26.96 -1.19
C ARG A 15 5.78 25.91 -1.58
N LEU A 16 5.71 24.75 -0.97
CA LEU A 16 6.68 23.70 -1.19
C LEU A 16 6.28 22.85 -2.40
N ALA A 17 7.01 23.02 -3.50
CA ALA A 17 7.17 22.01 -4.53
C ALA A 17 8.54 21.34 -4.30
N ALA A 18 8.54 20.02 -4.17
CA ALA A 18 9.70 19.11 -4.07
C ALA A 18 10.71 19.35 -2.91
N SER A 19 10.74 18.39 -1.97
CA SER A 19 11.86 17.98 -1.07
C SER A 19 12.72 19.07 -0.41
N TYR A 20 12.63 19.23 0.91
CA TYR A 20 13.64 19.96 1.69
C TYR A 20 14.17 19.15 2.86
N ALA A 21 15.41 19.46 3.24
CA ALA A 21 16.17 18.95 4.38
C ALA A 21 16.56 20.11 5.32
N VAL A 22 16.89 19.80 6.58
CA VAL A 22 17.01 20.74 7.71
C VAL A 22 18.41 20.57 8.33
N TYR A 23 19.45 21.18 7.79
CA TYR A 23 20.84 20.83 8.14
C TYR A 23 21.40 21.65 9.31
N LEU A 24 22.28 21.02 10.11
CA LEU A 24 23.25 21.74 10.94
C LEU A 24 24.61 21.03 10.88
N GLY A 25 25.61 21.76 10.39
CA GLY A 25 26.76 21.27 9.60
C GLY A 25 26.95 22.30 8.48
N ASP A 26 27.47 21.97 7.30
CA ASP A 26 27.69 23.00 6.27
C ASP A 26 26.41 23.43 5.50
N GLN A 27 25.30 23.52 6.25
CA GLN A 27 24.08 24.35 6.15
C GLN A 27 23.12 23.94 4.99
N PRO A 28 21.77 23.98 5.12
CA PRO A 28 20.99 25.07 5.72
C PRO A 28 19.85 24.68 6.69
N LEU A 29 19.51 25.67 7.53
CA LEU A 29 18.22 25.80 8.21
C LEU A 29 17.93 27.28 8.52
N GLN A 30 16.88 27.90 7.94
CA GLN A 30 16.08 28.97 8.55
C GLN A 30 14.81 29.23 7.70
N PRO A 31 13.59 29.14 8.29
CA PRO A 31 12.81 30.38 8.37
C PRO A 31 12.54 30.82 9.83
N ALA A 32 13.20 31.94 10.14
CA ALA A 32 13.02 32.89 11.24
C ALA A 32 13.17 32.37 12.69
N GLU A 33 14.34 32.68 13.24
CA GLU A 33 14.54 33.30 14.56
C GLU A 33 13.28 34.04 15.08
N VAL A 34 12.45 33.34 15.86
CA VAL A 34 11.37 33.93 16.66
C VAL A 34 11.38 33.22 18.02
N GLY A 35 11.59 33.85 19.15
CA GLY A 35 11.49 35.28 19.42
C GLY A 35 12.79 35.91 19.92
N VAL A 36 13.14 37.05 19.33
CA VAL A 36 13.77 38.12 20.10
C VAL A 36 12.65 38.84 20.85
N PHE A 37 12.68 38.76 22.18
CA PHE A 37 12.15 39.83 23.01
C PHE A 37 13.36 40.61 23.52
N ARG A 38 13.55 41.82 22.95
CA ARG A 38 14.40 43.00 23.27
C ARG A 38 15.44 42.89 24.42
N ASP A 39 16.64 43.47 24.37
CA ASP A 39 17.45 44.11 23.31
C ASP A 39 18.95 44.21 23.72
N GLU A 40 19.43 43.53 24.76
CA GLU A 40 20.83 43.69 25.20
C GLU A 40 21.46 42.33 25.52
N LYS A 41 22.27 41.86 24.57
CA LYS A 41 23.22 40.72 24.59
C LYS A 41 22.72 39.35 24.10
N LEU A 42 23.03 39.08 22.82
CA LEU A 42 23.61 37.84 22.25
C LEU A 42 22.85 36.49 22.29
N ALA A 43 22.67 35.96 21.06
CA ALA A 43 22.84 34.59 20.53
C ALA A 43 22.29 33.37 21.29
N GLY A 44 21.57 32.49 20.57
CA GLY A 44 21.18 31.12 20.94
C GLY A 44 21.22 30.78 22.44
N VAL A 45 20.05 30.67 23.07
CA VAL A 45 19.94 30.39 24.51
C VAL A 45 20.46 28.98 24.83
N GLY A 46 21.72 28.88 25.22
CA GLY A 46 22.35 27.64 25.69
C GLY A 46 22.34 26.51 24.65
N THR A 47 21.73 25.39 25.03
CA THR A 47 21.77 24.11 24.32
C THR A 47 20.66 23.94 23.28
N THR A 48 19.73 24.90 23.14
CA THR A 48 18.51 24.69 22.32
C THR A 48 18.55 25.45 20.98
N ARG A 49 18.14 24.78 19.90
CA ARG A 49 17.95 25.31 18.53
C ARG A 49 16.50 25.09 18.07
N ARG A 50 15.94 25.98 17.24
CA ARG A 50 14.54 25.90 16.78
C ARG A 50 14.37 26.24 15.30
N ALA A 51 13.37 25.65 14.66
CA ALA A 51 12.96 25.96 13.29
C ALA A 51 11.43 25.93 13.15
N ALA A 52 10.81 26.97 12.58
CA ALA A 52 9.38 27.02 12.32
C ALA A 52 9.06 26.49 10.91
N LEU A 53 8.04 25.63 10.81
CA LEU A 53 7.62 24.94 9.58
C LEU A 53 6.10 25.01 9.45
N GLU A 54 5.61 25.10 8.21
CA GLU A 54 4.20 24.84 7.87
C GLU A 54 4.17 23.77 6.79
N MET A 55 3.50 22.66 7.07
CA MET A 55 3.51 21.47 6.22
C MET A 55 2.11 20.89 6.07
N ASP A 56 1.86 20.28 4.91
CA ASP A 56 0.67 19.47 4.69
C ASP A 56 1.03 17.99 4.77
N PHE A 57 0.53 17.30 5.80
CA PHE A 57 0.81 15.90 6.07
C PHE A 57 -0.11 14.96 5.25
N GLN A 58 -0.34 15.27 3.96
CA GLN A 58 -1.14 14.42 3.05
C GLN A 58 -0.50 13.05 2.77
N ARG A 59 0.79 12.91 3.07
CA ARG A 59 1.54 11.66 3.11
C ARG A 59 2.33 11.54 4.42
N ALA A 60 2.81 10.34 4.70
CA ALA A 60 3.66 10.11 5.86
C ALA A 60 5.03 10.80 5.70
N TYR A 61 5.60 11.21 6.82
CA TYR A 61 6.92 11.84 6.93
C TYR A 61 7.76 11.09 7.94
N ARG A 62 9.06 10.99 7.65
CA ARG A 62 10.07 10.47 8.57
C ARG A 62 10.96 11.59 9.07
N LEU A 63 11.36 11.49 10.32
CA LEU A 63 12.36 12.36 10.92
C LEU A 63 13.58 11.50 11.24
N SER A 64 14.72 11.79 10.62
CA SER A 64 16.01 11.17 10.95
C SER A 64 16.97 12.20 11.51
N ALA A 65 17.84 11.76 12.41
CA ALA A 65 18.88 12.59 12.98
C ALA A 65 20.14 11.77 13.24
N LYS A 66 21.29 12.41 13.06
CA LYS A 66 22.60 11.85 13.40
C LYS A 66 23.24 12.70 14.49
N ALA A 67 23.64 12.06 15.58
CA ALA A 67 24.37 12.70 16.67
C ALA A 67 25.76 12.10 16.82
N GLU A 68 26.71 12.95 17.16
CA GLU A 68 28.07 12.63 17.55
C GLU A 68 28.24 13.00 19.02
N GLN A 69 28.99 12.19 19.77
CA GLN A 69 29.34 12.47 21.18
C GLN A 69 28.15 12.63 22.14
N ALA A 70 26.94 12.23 21.73
CA ALA A 70 25.79 12.13 22.62
C ALA A 70 25.99 10.98 23.63
N THR A 71 25.50 11.14 24.86
CA THR A 71 25.53 10.12 25.90
C THR A 71 24.19 10.04 26.62
N ALA A 72 23.99 9.00 27.44
CA ALA A 72 22.77 8.85 28.24
C ALA A 72 22.54 10.04 29.19
N ASP A 73 23.63 10.60 29.74
CA ASP A 73 23.57 11.77 30.62
C ASP A 73 23.41 13.08 29.85
N ASN A 74 23.84 13.13 28.58
CA ASN A 74 23.77 14.30 27.72
C ASN A 74 23.19 13.93 26.34
N PRO A 75 21.90 13.59 26.25
CA PRO A 75 21.30 13.17 25.00
C PRO A 75 20.90 14.37 24.13
N VAL A 76 20.98 14.21 22.81
CA VAL A 76 20.35 15.17 21.88
C VAL A 76 18.87 14.82 21.77
N THR A 77 18.00 15.79 22.07
CA THR A 77 16.54 15.60 22.01
C THR A 77 15.94 16.46 20.93
N ILE A 78 15.02 15.91 20.16
CA ILE A 78 14.27 16.61 19.11
C ILE A 78 12.79 16.50 19.43
N SER A 79 12.08 17.63 19.39
CA SER A 79 10.66 17.70 19.68
C SER A 79 9.94 18.63 18.71
N ALA A 80 8.63 18.44 18.55
CA ALA A 80 7.77 19.25 17.70
C ALA A 80 6.71 19.94 18.55
N ARG A 81 6.49 21.24 18.34
CA ARG A 81 5.48 22.02 19.08
C ARG A 81 4.59 22.77 18.10
N LEU A 82 3.27 22.65 18.25
CA LEU A 82 2.32 23.42 17.45
C LEU A 82 2.47 24.92 17.71
N LEU A 83 2.48 25.72 16.64
CA LEU A 83 2.56 27.17 16.76
C LEU A 83 1.25 27.73 17.34
N GLY A 84 1.35 28.47 18.45
CA GLY A 84 0.21 29.13 19.09
C GLY A 84 -0.61 28.25 20.05
N ALA A 85 -0.18 27.02 20.33
CA ALA A 85 -0.79 26.16 21.34
C ALA A 85 0.10 26.12 22.61
N PRO A 86 -0.46 26.31 23.82
CA PRO A 86 0.31 26.29 25.08
C PRO A 86 0.69 24.88 25.57
N GLY A 87 0.59 23.84 24.73
CA GLY A 87 0.82 22.44 25.12
C GLY A 87 2.29 22.04 25.26
N GLU A 88 2.52 20.88 25.88
CA GLU A 88 3.85 20.24 25.91
C GLU A 88 4.34 19.90 24.50
N PRO A 89 5.66 19.98 24.26
CA PRO A 89 6.21 19.62 22.97
C PRO A 89 6.06 18.11 22.77
N ILE A 90 5.65 17.70 21.56
CA ILE A 90 5.59 16.30 21.16
C ILE A 90 7.04 15.83 20.99
N ALA A 91 7.52 15.04 21.95
CA ALA A 91 8.86 14.47 21.88
C ALA A 91 8.94 13.54 20.66
N ALA A 92 9.75 13.93 19.68
CA ALA A 92 9.87 13.19 18.43
C ALA A 92 11.00 12.17 18.51
N MET A 93 12.13 12.52 19.13
CA MET A 93 13.32 11.66 19.15
C MET A 93 14.28 12.02 20.28
N THR A 94 15.03 11.03 20.76
CA THR A 94 16.16 11.19 21.69
C THR A 94 17.31 10.31 21.25
N LEU A 95 18.51 10.90 21.10
CA LEU A 95 19.77 10.23 20.78
C LEU A 95 20.68 10.31 22.02
N ASP A 96 20.83 9.18 22.70
CA ASP A 96 21.57 8.99 23.95
C ASP A 96 22.95 8.33 23.74
N ARG A 97 23.34 8.13 22.48
CA ARG A 97 24.64 7.61 22.07
C ARG A 97 24.97 8.12 20.66
N PRO A 98 26.25 8.10 20.25
CA PRO A 98 26.62 8.47 18.89
C PRO A 98 25.96 7.51 17.89
N GLY A 99 25.46 8.05 16.78
CA GLY A 99 24.80 7.27 15.74
C GLY A 99 23.64 8.00 15.09
N GLU A 100 22.92 7.28 14.23
CA GLU A 100 21.73 7.75 13.56
C GLU A 100 20.48 7.10 14.17
N LYS A 101 19.40 7.87 14.25
CA LYS A 101 18.08 7.41 14.67
C LYS A 101 17.03 7.98 13.73
N GLU A 102 16.03 7.18 13.43
CA GLU A 102 14.88 7.56 12.60
C GLU A 102 13.59 7.25 13.36
N VAL A 103 12.58 8.09 13.17
CA VAL A 103 11.20 7.87 13.65
C VAL A 103 10.18 8.16 12.56
N ASP A 104 9.06 7.45 12.60
CA ASP A 104 7.86 7.83 11.86
C ASP A 104 7.26 9.09 12.48
N PHE A 105 7.61 10.24 11.91
CA PHE A 105 7.22 11.54 12.42
C PHE A 105 5.70 11.73 12.35
N THR A 106 5.06 11.18 11.32
CA THR A 106 3.60 11.26 11.17
C THR A 106 2.88 10.41 12.21
N ALA A 107 3.37 9.21 12.52
CA ALA A 107 2.82 8.37 13.58
C ALA A 107 2.97 9.02 14.96
N VAL A 108 4.15 9.57 15.28
CA VAL A 108 4.41 10.23 16.57
C VAL A 108 3.54 11.48 16.76
N THR A 109 3.36 12.27 15.70
CA THR A 109 2.60 13.53 15.78
C THR A 109 1.09 13.37 15.61
N GLN A 110 0.63 12.27 15.01
CA GLN A 110 -0.78 12.05 14.61
C GLN A 110 -1.33 13.17 13.70
N TRP A 111 -0.46 13.74 12.86
CA TRP A 111 -0.79 14.83 11.95
C TRP A 111 -1.23 14.37 10.56
N ALA A 112 -1.34 13.06 10.30
CA ALA A 112 -1.77 12.52 9.02
C ALA A 112 -3.04 13.22 8.48
N GLY A 113 -2.96 13.67 7.23
CA GLY A 113 -4.03 14.37 6.51
C GLY A 113 -4.28 15.82 6.95
N LYS A 114 -3.48 16.36 7.88
CA LYS A 114 -3.65 17.72 8.42
C LYS A 114 -2.57 18.65 7.89
N ARG A 115 -2.94 19.91 7.66
CA ARG A 115 -1.98 21.01 7.52
C ARG A 115 -1.63 21.54 8.90
N GLN A 116 -0.34 21.59 9.22
CA GLN A 116 0.14 22.02 10.54
C GLN A 116 1.25 23.05 10.42
N ALA A 117 1.18 24.05 11.30
CA ALA A 117 2.24 25.00 11.54
C ALA A 117 2.86 24.70 12.92
N PHE A 118 4.16 24.42 12.96
CA PHE A 118 4.84 23.92 14.15
C PHE A 118 6.31 24.35 14.19
N THR A 119 6.93 24.26 15.37
CA THR A 119 8.37 24.41 15.55
C THR A 119 9.00 23.07 15.84
N LEU A 120 10.09 22.73 15.14
CA LEU A 120 11.03 21.72 15.60
C LEU A 120 12.00 22.36 16.57
N GLU A 121 12.14 21.77 17.75
CA GLU A 121 13.09 22.19 18.78
C GLU A 121 14.12 21.08 18.99
N VAL A 122 15.40 21.43 18.88
CA VAL A 122 16.53 20.53 19.13
C VAL A 122 17.25 21.00 20.39
N LEU A 123 17.26 20.17 21.42
CA LEU A 123 18.06 20.35 22.62
C LEU A 123 19.35 19.54 22.46
N GLN A 124 20.48 20.24 22.38
CA GLN A 124 21.83 19.70 22.23
C GLN A 124 22.70 20.09 23.44
N PRO A 125 22.87 19.21 24.44
CA PRO A 125 23.66 19.48 25.63
C PRO A 125 25.15 19.70 25.32
N LYS A 126 25.86 20.34 26.25
CA LYS A 126 27.30 20.61 26.11
C LYS A 126 28.08 19.29 25.99
N GLY A 127 28.86 19.14 24.91
CA GLY A 127 29.62 17.92 24.62
C GLY A 127 28.95 16.96 23.63
N ALA A 128 27.66 17.13 23.35
CA ALA A 128 26.98 16.43 22.27
C ALA A 128 26.91 17.32 21.01
N ARG A 129 26.91 16.70 19.83
CA ARG A 129 26.80 17.39 18.53
C ARG A 129 25.73 16.75 17.65
N LEU A 130 24.77 17.54 17.16
CA LEU A 130 23.92 17.12 16.06
C LEU A 130 24.69 17.30 14.74
N ALA A 131 24.87 16.21 13.99
CA ALA A 131 25.58 16.19 12.71
C ALA A 131 24.62 16.25 11.50
N ALA A 132 23.39 15.76 11.65
CA ALA A 132 22.35 15.84 10.63
C ALA A 132 20.95 15.80 11.25
N LEU A 133 19.99 16.48 10.62
CA LEU A 133 18.56 16.39 10.91
C LEU A 133 17.79 16.44 9.59
N VAL A 134 16.91 15.48 9.34
CA VAL A 134 16.17 15.41 8.09
C VAL A 134 14.71 15.12 8.42
N LEU A 135 13.84 16.04 8.04
CA LEU A 135 12.40 15.81 8.01
C LEU A 135 11.97 15.74 6.56
N GLU A 136 11.66 14.55 6.08
CA GLU A 136 11.33 14.33 4.69
C GLU A 136 10.15 13.38 4.56
N PRO A 137 9.49 13.35 3.38
CA PRO A 137 8.48 12.35 3.12
C PRO A 137 9.01 10.94 3.39
N ALA A 138 8.22 10.11 4.05
CA ALA A 138 8.51 8.70 4.13
C ALA A 138 8.51 8.10 2.71
N GLY A 139 9.34 7.08 2.48
CA GLY A 139 9.19 6.27 1.26
C GLY A 139 7.79 5.66 1.21
N LEU A 140 7.32 5.34 -0.01
CA LEU A 140 6.02 4.70 -0.14
C LEU A 140 6.00 3.37 0.63
N PRO A 141 4.92 3.11 1.39
CA PRO A 141 4.80 1.88 2.17
C PRO A 141 4.79 0.65 1.25
N PRO A 142 5.09 -0.54 1.78
CA PRO A 142 4.89 -1.77 1.03
C PRO A 142 3.40 -1.89 0.67
N LEU A 143 3.13 -2.27 -0.56
CA LEU A 143 1.76 -2.43 -1.04
C LEU A 143 1.20 -3.82 -0.70
N GLU A 144 -0.12 -3.92 -0.74
CA GLU A 144 -0.85 -5.16 -0.51
C GLU A 144 -1.05 -5.89 -1.84
N LEU A 145 -0.44 -7.08 -1.97
CA LEU A 145 -0.64 -7.94 -3.13
C LEU A 145 -2.03 -8.57 -3.09
N GLU A 146 -2.62 -8.80 -4.24
CA GLU A 146 -3.98 -9.32 -4.33
C GLU A 146 -4.03 -10.67 -5.06
N SER A 147 -3.61 -10.71 -6.33
CA SER A 147 -3.56 -11.92 -7.16
C SER A 147 -2.21 -12.01 -7.89
N PRO A 148 -1.64 -13.21 -8.10
CA PRO A 148 -2.11 -14.50 -7.57
C PRO A 148 -1.97 -14.61 -6.04
N PRO A 149 -2.82 -15.38 -5.33
CA PRO A 149 -2.61 -15.71 -3.93
C PRO A 149 -1.26 -16.41 -3.68
N ASP A 150 -0.75 -16.31 -2.44
CA ASP A 150 0.50 -16.97 -2.09
C ASP A 150 0.37 -18.50 -2.16
N GLY A 151 1.35 -19.16 -2.76
CA GLY A 151 1.37 -20.61 -2.94
C GLY A 151 0.47 -21.14 -4.06
N MET A 152 -0.15 -20.27 -4.86
CA MET A 152 -1.09 -20.68 -5.90
C MET A 152 -0.41 -21.54 -6.98
N ARG A 153 -1.12 -22.58 -7.44
CA ARG A 153 -0.77 -23.37 -8.63
C ARG A 153 -1.62 -22.88 -9.81
N LEU A 154 -0.99 -22.46 -10.89
CA LEU A 154 -1.67 -21.87 -12.04
C LEU A 154 -1.03 -22.28 -13.36
N THR A 155 -1.80 -22.21 -14.44
CA THR A 155 -1.27 -22.25 -15.80
C THR A 155 -0.56 -20.93 -16.12
N ASP A 156 0.50 -20.99 -16.92
CA ASP A 156 1.19 -19.81 -17.45
C ASP A 156 0.22 -18.75 -18.00
N LEU A 157 -0.79 -19.14 -18.78
CA LEU A 157 -1.83 -18.25 -19.31
C LEU A 157 -2.68 -17.54 -18.24
N ALA A 158 -2.83 -18.15 -17.06
CA ALA A 158 -3.54 -17.55 -15.93
C ALA A 158 -2.67 -16.57 -15.12
N THR A 159 -1.41 -16.37 -15.50
CA THR A 159 -0.52 -15.40 -14.85
C THR A 159 -1.08 -13.99 -15.00
N PHE A 160 -1.78 -13.51 -13.98
CA PHE A 160 -2.33 -12.16 -13.89
C PHE A 160 -1.98 -11.60 -12.52
N PHE A 161 -1.23 -10.50 -12.49
CA PHE A 161 -0.84 -9.85 -11.26
C PHE A 161 -1.76 -8.69 -10.95
N ARG A 162 -2.19 -8.59 -9.69
CA ARG A 162 -2.97 -7.47 -9.16
C ARG A 162 -2.54 -7.13 -7.76
N TRP A 163 -2.61 -5.85 -7.43
CA TRP A 163 -2.32 -5.32 -6.11
C TRP A 163 -3.15 -4.09 -5.81
N LYS A 164 -3.14 -3.66 -4.55
CA LYS A 164 -3.82 -2.45 -4.10
C LYS A 164 -2.98 -1.21 -4.40
N GLN A 165 -3.62 -0.16 -4.91
CA GLN A 165 -2.97 1.12 -5.17
C GLN A 165 -2.36 1.70 -3.90
N VAL A 166 -1.15 2.27 -4.03
CA VAL A 166 -0.57 3.12 -2.99
C VAL A 166 -0.92 4.57 -3.29
N LYS A 167 -1.53 5.28 -2.33
CA LYS A 167 -1.89 6.68 -2.50
C LYS A 167 -0.65 7.52 -2.84
N GLY A 168 -0.71 8.27 -3.94
CA GLY A 168 0.40 9.09 -4.43
C GLY A 168 1.38 8.35 -5.35
N ALA A 169 1.17 7.05 -5.59
CA ALA A 169 1.94 6.28 -6.56
C ALA A 169 1.20 6.19 -7.91
N ILE A 170 1.95 6.42 -8.98
CA ILE A 170 1.49 6.23 -10.36
C ILE A 170 2.35 5.20 -11.10
N ASP A 171 3.56 4.94 -10.61
CA ASP A 171 4.49 3.97 -11.16
C ASP A 171 4.72 2.84 -10.14
N TYR A 172 4.89 1.63 -10.66
CA TYR A 172 5.14 0.42 -9.92
C TYR A 172 6.25 -0.38 -10.60
N GLU A 173 7.00 -1.13 -9.81
CA GLU A 173 7.91 -2.16 -10.30
C GLU A 173 7.44 -3.52 -9.82
N LEU A 174 7.20 -4.43 -10.75
CA LEU A 174 6.94 -5.84 -10.52
C LEU A 174 8.24 -6.61 -10.77
N GLN A 175 8.65 -7.43 -9.80
CA GLN A 175 9.76 -8.36 -9.96
C GLN A 175 9.26 -9.80 -9.95
N MET A 176 9.82 -10.60 -10.85
CA MET A 176 9.60 -12.03 -10.93
C MET A 176 10.94 -12.77 -11.00
N ALA A 177 11.10 -13.83 -10.22
CA ALA A 177 12.31 -14.66 -10.20
C ALA A 177 11.97 -16.12 -9.91
N GLN A 178 12.91 -17.04 -10.16
CA GLN A 178 12.77 -18.45 -9.80
C GLN A 178 13.33 -18.77 -8.41
N ASP A 179 13.88 -17.76 -7.72
CA ASP A 179 14.43 -17.85 -6.37
C ASP A 179 13.84 -16.76 -5.46
N ALA A 180 13.72 -17.06 -4.16
CA ALA A 180 13.13 -16.16 -3.17
C ALA A 180 14.01 -14.93 -2.88
N GLN A 181 15.28 -14.99 -3.27
CA GLN A 181 16.28 -13.93 -3.12
C GLN A 181 16.27 -12.94 -4.29
N PHE A 182 15.51 -13.23 -5.36
CA PHE A 182 15.41 -12.40 -6.56
C PHE A 182 16.76 -12.17 -7.26
N THR A 183 17.63 -13.19 -7.25
CA THR A 183 19.02 -13.10 -7.73
C THR A 183 19.11 -12.81 -9.24
N ALA A 184 18.19 -13.36 -10.03
CA ALA A 184 18.07 -13.14 -11.47
C ALA A 184 16.67 -12.61 -11.85
N ALA A 185 16.17 -11.63 -11.11
CA ALA A 185 14.80 -11.15 -11.27
C ALA A 185 14.59 -10.37 -12.57
N LYS A 186 13.53 -10.74 -13.31
CA LYS A 186 12.94 -9.89 -14.34
C LYS A 186 12.18 -8.76 -13.65
N THR A 187 12.55 -7.52 -13.95
CA THR A 187 11.88 -6.31 -13.44
C THR A 187 11.04 -5.69 -14.55
N LEU A 188 9.79 -5.39 -14.24
CA LEU A 188 8.79 -4.83 -15.13
C LEU A 188 8.25 -3.54 -14.53
N THR A 189 8.18 -2.47 -15.34
CA THR A 189 7.58 -1.21 -14.91
C THR A 189 6.12 -1.17 -15.33
N VAL A 190 5.25 -0.81 -14.39
CA VAL A 190 3.80 -0.75 -14.59
C VAL A 190 3.33 0.64 -14.16
N ARG A 191 2.66 1.35 -15.05
CA ARG A 191 2.08 2.68 -14.77
C ARG A 191 0.57 2.58 -14.67
N SER A 192 0.01 2.99 -13.53
CA SER A 192 -1.42 2.90 -13.29
C SER A 192 -1.86 3.80 -12.13
N GLU A 193 -3.04 4.41 -12.28
CA GLU A 193 -3.65 5.27 -11.24
C GLU A 193 -4.99 4.70 -10.74
N VAL A 194 -5.35 3.48 -11.16
CA VAL A 194 -6.59 2.82 -10.74
C VAL A 194 -6.45 2.24 -9.33
N GLU A 195 -7.57 2.00 -8.65
CA GLU A 195 -7.60 1.44 -7.29
C GLU A 195 -6.92 0.05 -7.21
N TRP A 196 -6.99 -0.71 -8.30
CA TRP A 196 -6.43 -2.07 -8.43
C TRP A 196 -5.50 -2.18 -9.63
N PRO A 197 -4.27 -1.65 -9.55
CA PRO A 197 -3.29 -1.80 -10.62
C PRO A 197 -3.02 -3.26 -10.92
N TYR A 198 -2.82 -3.57 -12.20
CA TYR A 198 -2.62 -4.93 -12.67
C TYR A 198 -1.53 -5.00 -13.73
N TYR A 199 -1.01 -6.20 -13.91
CA TYR A 199 -0.13 -6.54 -15.03
C TYR A 199 -0.52 -7.91 -15.61
N LEU A 200 -0.80 -7.90 -16.91
CA LEU A 200 -1.05 -9.08 -17.72
C LEU A 200 0.17 -9.29 -18.64
N PRO A 201 0.97 -10.35 -18.44
CA PRO A 201 2.10 -10.66 -19.31
C PRO A 201 1.64 -10.91 -20.74
N ALA A 202 2.37 -10.38 -21.72
CA ALA A 202 2.22 -10.82 -23.10
C ALA A 202 2.74 -12.26 -23.27
N GLU A 203 2.42 -12.90 -24.40
CA GLU A 203 2.83 -14.30 -24.68
C GLU A 203 4.34 -14.54 -24.50
N ARG A 204 5.18 -13.62 -25.00
CA ARG A 204 6.65 -13.66 -24.85
C ARG A 204 7.15 -13.43 -23.42
N GLU A 205 6.26 -13.03 -22.51
CA GLU A 205 6.55 -12.69 -21.12
C GLU A 205 6.01 -13.72 -20.13
N LEU A 206 5.29 -14.73 -20.63
CA LEU A 206 4.73 -15.80 -19.82
C LEU A 206 5.86 -16.54 -19.07
N PRO A 207 5.66 -16.84 -17.77
CA PRO A 207 6.62 -17.61 -17.02
C PRO A 207 6.70 -19.04 -17.55
N THR A 208 7.90 -19.60 -17.58
CA THR A 208 8.09 -21.02 -17.88
C THR A 208 7.58 -21.90 -16.73
N PRO A 209 7.27 -23.19 -16.97
CA PRO A 209 6.89 -24.10 -15.90
C PRO A 209 7.92 -24.15 -14.76
N GLY A 210 7.45 -24.14 -13.51
CA GLY A 210 8.30 -24.18 -12.33
C GLY A 210 7.80 -23.30 -11.19
N THR A 211 8.61 -23.20 -10.13
CA THR A 211 8.33 -22.30 -9.00
C THR A 211 8.81 -20.90 -9.33
N TRP A 212 7.94 -19.92 -9.10
CA TRP A 212 8.21 -18.50 -9.28
C TRP A 212 7.90 -17.72 -8.00
N PHE A 213 8.67 -16.66 -7.78
CA PHE A 213 8.49 -15.68 -6.73
C PHE A 213 8.23 -14.34 -7.38
N TRP A 214 7.30 -13.58 -6.80
CA TRP A 214 6.99 -12.25 -7.29
C TRP A 214 6.77 -11.27 -6.15
N ARG A 215 7.07 -10.01 -6.41
CA ARG A 215 6.85 -8.89 -5.48
C ARG A 215 6.64 -7.61 -6.26
N VAL A 216 5.98 -6.65 -5.64
CA VAL A 216 5.74 -5.35 -6.26
C VAL A 216 6.12 -4.25 -5.28
N ARG A 217 6.65 -3.14 -5.79
CA ARG A 217 6.78 -1.89 -5.04
C ARG A 217 6.17 -0.75 -5.81
N ALA A 218 5.63 0.20 -5.08
CA ALA A 218 5.26 1.49 -5.63
C ALA A 218 6.51 2.36 -5.78
N VAL A 219 6.53 3.24 -6.78
CA VAL A 219 7.66 4.10 -7.12
C VAL A 219 7.18 5.54 -7.21
N GLU A 220 7.82 6.43 -6.44
CA GLU A 220 7.76 7.88 -6.69
C GLU A 220 8.82 8.25 -7.73
N PRO A 221 8.67 9.36 -8.48
CA PRO A 221 9.68 9.82 -9.43
C PRO A 221 11.08 9.87 -8.80
N GLY A 222 11.97 8.97 -9.25
CA GLY A 222 13.34 8.85 -8.76
C GLY A 222 13.51 8.24 -7.35
N ARG A 223 12.44 7.78 -6.70
CA ARG A 223 12.49 7.22 -5.34
C ARG A 223 11.59 5.98 -5.19
N PRO A 224 12.15 4.77 -5.30
CA PRO A 224 11.40 3.54 -5.08
C PRO A 224 10.94 3.39 -3.62
N GLY A 225 9.72 2.90 -3.43
CA GLY A 225 9.19 2.52 -2.13
C GLY A 225 9.70 1.16 -1.64
N ALA A 226 9.13 0.71 -0.52
CA ALA A 226 9.41 -0.62 0.00
C ALA A 226 8.77 -1.71 -0.88
N TRP A 227 9.48 -2.83 -1.04
CA TRP A 227 8.91 -4.03 -1.65
C TRP A 227 7.79 -4.62 -0.79
N SER A 228 6.74 -5.13 -1.44
CA SER A 228 5.79 -6.03 -0.79
C SER A 228 6.50 -7.26 -0.22
N LYS A 229 5.84 -7.95 0.70
CA LYS A 229 6.23 -9.34 1.01
C LYS A 229 6.15 -10.15 -0.29
N PRO A 230 7.16 -10.96 -0.63
CA PRO A 230 7.13 -11.77 -1.83
C PRO A 230 6.05 -12.84 -1.70
N ARG A 231 5.45 -13.20 -2.83
CA ARG A 231 4.56 -14.34 -2.97
C ARG A 231 5.19 -15.40 -3.86
N ARG A 232 4.86 -16.65 -3.59
CA ARG A 232 5.23 -17.83 -4.37
C ARG A 232 4.06 -18.26 -5.26
N MET A 233 4.37 -18.76 -6.45
CA MET A 233 3.42 -19.46 -7.32
C MET A 233 4.10 -20.65 -8.01
N GLU A 234 3.33 -21.68 -8.33
CA GLU A 234 3.76 -22.83 -9.12
C GLU A 234 3.09 -22.75 -10.50
N VAL A 235 3.91 -22.55 -11.53
CA VAL A 235 3.46 -22.39 -12.91
C VAL A 235 3.57 -23.73 -13.63
N ASN A 236 2.54 -24.09 -14.38
CA ASN A 236 2.59 -25.18 -15.36
C ASN A 236 2.10 -24.69 -16.73
N ASN A 237 2.30 -25.50 -17.77
CA ASN A 237 1.80 -25.25 -19.13
C ASN A 237 0.86 -26.36 -19.61
N ASP A 238 0.22 -27.07 -18.66
CA ASP A 238 -0.78 -28.08 -18.98
C ASP A 238 -2.13 -27.39 -19.21
N HIS A 239 -2.42 -27.13 -20.49
CA HIS A 239 -3.70 -26.54 -20.90
C HIS A 239 -4.76 -27.60 -21.20
N THR A 240 -4.56 -28.85 -20.73
CA THR A 240 -5.53 -29.93 -20.95
C THR A 240 -6.87 -29.56 -20.31
N LYS A 241 -7.86 -29.34 -21.17
CA LYS A 241 -9.21 -29.01 -20.73
C LYS A 241 -9.81 -30.24 -20.05
N LYS A 242 -10.13 -30.12 -18.76
CA LYS A 242 -11.05 -31.05 -18.07
C LYS A 242 -12.46 -30.46 -18.17
N PRO A 243 -13.26 -30.83 -19.19
CA PRO A 243 -14.57 -30.22 -19.37
C PRO A 243 -15.46 -30.53 -18.16
N VAL A 244 -16.10 -29.49 -17.62
CA VAL A 244 -17.21 -29.68 -16.69
C VAL A 244 -18.32 -30.41 -17.47
N LYS A 245 -18.68 -31.62 -17.04
CA LYS A 245 -19.72 -32.42 -17.67
C LYS A 245 -21.08 -32.05 -17.09
N LEU A 246 -21.68 -30.97 -17.58
CA LEU A 246 -23.08 -30.63 -17.32
C LEU A 246 -23.91 -30.90 -18.58
N VAL A 247 -24.90 -31.78 -18.48
CA VAL A 247 -25.86 -32.02 -19.56
C VAL A 247 -27.07 -31.12 -19.31
N ILE A 248 -27.34 -30.23 -20.27
CA ILE A 248 -28.53 -29.37 -20.28
C ILE A 248 -29.44 -29.86 -21.39
N SER A 249 -30.67 -30.25 -21.05
CA SER A 249 -31.70 -30.71 -21.99
C SER A 249 -33.09 -30.33 -21.46
N PRO A 250 -34.18 -30.53 -22.24
CA PRO A 250 -35.54 -30.35 -21.73
C PRO A 250 -35.85 -31.22 -20.50
N GLU A 251 -35.30 -32.43 -20.41
CA GLU A 251 -35.44 -33.36 -19.29
C GLU A 251 -34.50 -33.04 -18.12
N ARG A 252 -33.47 -32.22 -18.38
CA ARG A 252 -32.53 -31.72 -17.39
C ARG A 252 -32.27 -30.22 -17.58
N PRO A 253 -33.27 -29.37 -17.29
CA PRO A 253 -33.11 -27.93 -17.42
C PRO A 253 -32.11 -27.39 -16.39
N LEU A 254 -31.51 -26.25 -16.69
CA LEU A 254 -30.69 -25.50 -15.75
C LEU A 254 -31.38 -24.17 -15.45
N PHE A 255 -31.74 -23.99 -14.19
CA PHE A 255 -32.23 -22.73 -13.64
C PHE A 255 -31.07 -21.98 -13.00
N THR A 256 -31.03 -20.67 -13.20
CA THR A 256 -30.03 -19.82 -12.57
C THR A 256 -30.67 -18.88 -11.56
N ILE A 257 -30.01 -18.70 -10.42
CA ILE A 257 -30.41 -17.73 -9.40
C ILE A 257 -29.32 -16.67 -9.30
N GLU A 258 -29.69 -15.43 -9.59
CA GLU A 258 -28.78 -14.29 -9.43
C GLU A 258 -28.48 -14.06 -7.95
N ALA A 259 -27.26 -14.38 -7.54
CA ALA A 259 -26.72 -14.05 -6.21
C ALA A 259 -25.81 -12.82 -6.28
N CYS A 260 -26.11 -11.88 -7.20
CA CYS A 260 -25.41 -10.62 -7.22
C CYS A 260 -25.73 -9.84 -5.93
N ARG A 261 -24.69 -9.33 -5.25
CA ARG A 261 -24.79 -8.58 -3.98
C ARG A 261 -25.15 -9.39 -2.74
N VAL A 262 -25.19 -10.72 -2.83
CA VAL A 262 -25.26 -11.57 -1.63
C VAL A 262 -23.91 -11.51 -0.91
N LYS A 263 -23.89 -11.14 0.37
CA LYS A 263 -22.65 -11.10 1.17
C LYS A 263 -22.34 -12.43 1.86
N ASP A 264 -23.37 -13.23 2.10
CA ASP A 264 -23.30 -14.46 2.87
C ASP A 264 -24.16 -15.52 2.18
N LEU A 265 -23.49 -16.40 1.42
CA LEU A 265 -24.14 -17.48 0.66
C LEU A 265 -24.74 -18.56 1.58
N SER A 266 -24.30 -18.66 2.85
CA SER A 266 -24.81 -19.68 3.78
C SER A 266 -26.31 -19.55 4.05
N LYS A 267 -26.87 -18.35 3.83
CA LYS A 267 -28.31 -18.09 3.98
C LYS A 267 -29.16 -18.77 2.90
N PHE A 268 -28.57 -19.12 1.77
CA PHE A 268 -29.27 -19.67 0.61
C PHE A 268 -29.10 -21.18 0.45
N ILE A 269 -28.19 -21.82 1.20
CA ILE A 269 -27.91 -23.26 1.03
C ILE A 269 -29.10 -24.16 1.40
N ARG A 270 -30.06 -23.63 2.17
CA ARG A 270 -31.27 -24.35 2.60
C ARG A 270 -32.53 -23.94 1.82
N THR A 271 -32.40 -23.00 0.87
CA THR A 271 -33.57 -22.51 0.11
C THR A 271 -33.93 -23.40 -1.06
N ILE A 272 -33.01 -24.27 -1.49
CA ILE A 272 -33.20 -25.20 -2.62
C ILE A 272 -33.42 -26.62 -2.07
N PRO A 273 -34.58 -27.25 -2.33
CA PRO A 273 -34.81 -28.66 -2.04
C PRO A 273 -33.74 -29.56 -2.65
N GLU A 274 -33.36 -30.65 -1.97
CA GLU A 274 -32.28 -31.55 -2.40
C GLU A 274 -32.49 -32.13 -3.81
N ASP A 275 -33.73 -32.43 -4.18
CA ASP A 275 -34.12 -32.94 -5.50
C ASP A 275 -33.97 -31.88 -6.61
N LEU A 276 -34.03 -30.58 -6.28
CA LEU A 276 -33.87 -29.49 -7.22
C LEU A 276 -32.42 -28.98 -7.34
N LYS A 277 -31.54 -29.26 -6.37
CA LYS A 277 -30.13 -28.82 -6.42
C LYS A 277 -29.41 -29.16 -7.73
N PRO A 278 -29.57 -30.35 -8.35
CA PRO A 278 -28.91 -30.70 -9.60
C PRO A 278 -29.36 -29.87 -10.83
N TYR A 279 -30.42 -29.07 -10.68
CA TYR A 279 -31.02 -28.25 -11.74
C TYR A 279 -30.86 -26.75 -11.49
N VAL A 280 -30.32 -26.34 -10.33
CA VAL A 280 -30.20 -24.92 -9.95
C VAL A 280 -28.72 -24.56 -9.83
N ALA A 281 -28.31 -23.44 -10.41
CA ALA A 281 -26.98 -22.87 -10.19
C ALA A 281 -27.07 -21.41 -9.73
N PHE A 282 -26.27 -21.04 -8.74
CA PHE A 282 -26.19 -19.64 -8.30
C PHE A 282 -25.18 -18.87 -9.14
N ASN A 283 -25.59 -17.76 -9.74
CA ASN A 283 -24.68 -16.82 -10.40
C ASN A 283 -24.05 -15.92 -9.34
N CYS A 284 -22.79 -16.20 -9.01
CA CYS A 284 -22.11 -15.63 -7.85
C CYS A 284 -21.15 -14.52 -8.26
N HIS A 285 -21.29 -13.36 -7.60
CA HIS A 285 -20.39 -12.23 -7.81
C HIS A 285 -19.79 -11.77 -6.48
N ALA A 286 -18.47 -11.93 -6.35
CA ALA A 286 -17.66 -11.30 -5.31
C ALA A 286 -16.61 -10.39 -5.96
N ARG A 287 -16.10 -9.43 -5.22
CA ARG A 287 -14.94 -8.65 -5.69
C ARG A 287 -13.62 -9.36 -5.41
N PHE A 288 -13.54 -9.99 -4.25
CA PHE A 288 -12.31 -10.58 -3.70
C PHE A 288 -12.61 -11.87 -2.97
N ASN A 289 -11.59 -12.73 -2.84
CA ASN A 289 -11.62 -13.95 -2.03
C ASN A 289 -12.77 -14.91 -2.40
N PHE A 290 -12.85 -15.26 -3.70
CA PHE A 290 -13.87 -16.20 -4.19
C PHE A 290 -13.84 -17.57 -3.52
N ILE A 291 -12.66 -18.02 -3.09
CA ILE A 291 -12.50 -19.28 -2.37
C ILE A 291 -13.34 -19.28 -1.09
N GLU A 292 -13.14 -18.31 -0.18
CA GLU A 292 -13.95 -18.27 1.03
C GLU A 292 -15.42 -17.94 0.73
N TYR A 293 -15.67 -17.06 -0.25
CA TYR A 293 -17.04 -16.66 -0.60
C TYR A 293 -17.90 -17.83 -1.07
N LEU A 294 -17.36 -18.72 -1.92
CA LEU A 294 -18.09 -19.85 -2.50
C LEU A 294 -18.16 -21.09 -1.59
N LYS A 295 -17.34 -21.13 -0.54
CA LYS A 295 -17.24 -22.27 0.39
C LYS A 295 -18.60 -22.78 0.89
N PRO A 296 -19.58 -21.94 1.31
CA PRO A 296 -20.87 -22.44 1.77
C PRO A 296 -21.66 -23.19 0.69
N LEU A 297 -21.58 -22.75 -0.58
CA LEU A 297 -22.24 -23.46 -1.68
C LEU A 297 -21.56 -24.79 -1.97
N HIS A 298 -20.23 -24.83 -1.90
CA HIS A 298 -19.46 -26.06 -2.03
C HIS A 298 -19.84 -27.09 -0.96
N GLU A 299 -19.85 -26.69 0.31
CA GLU A 299 -20.23 -27.55 1.44
C GLU A 299 -21.67 -28.07 1.32
N ALA A 300 -22.55 -27.31 0.69
CA ALA A 300 -23.95 -27.69 0.46
C ALA A 300 -24.18 -28.52 -0.82
N GLY A 301 -23.14 -28.79 -1.62
CA GLY A 301 -23.25 -29.47 -2.91
C GLY A 301 -24.01 -28.66 -3.97
N GLN A 302 -24.10 -27.35 -3.80
CA GLN A 302 -24.90 -26.47 -4.65
C GLN A 302 -24.06 -25.99 -5.85
N MET A 303 -24.59 -26.13 -7.07
CA MET A 303 -23.89 -25.64 -8.27
C MET A 303 -23.77 -24.12 -8.26
N ALA A 304 -22.66 -23.62 -8.79
CA ALA A 304 -22.40 -22.19 -8.91
C ALA A 304 -21.76 -21.83 -10.26
N PHE A 305 -22.11 -20.65 -10.74
CA PHE A 305 -21.35 -19.93 -11.75
C PHE A 305 -20.57 -18.81 -11.08
N VAL A 306 -19.38 -18.50 -11.61
CA VAL A 306 -18.64 -17.29 -11.23
C VAL A 306 -18.89 -16.21 -12.25
N ARG A 307 -19.37 -15.07 -11.79
CA ARG A 307 -19.51 -13.89 -12.62
C ARG A 307 -18.18 -13.15 -12.73
N THR A 308 -17.60 -13.11 -13.92
CA THR A 308 -16.21 -12.66 -14.14
C THR A 308 -16.05 -11.16 -14.36
N HIS A 309 -17.12 -10.50 -14.79
CA HIS A 309 -17.11 -9.07 -15.09
C HIS A 309 -18.49 -8.44 -14.89
N GLY A 310 -18.48 -7.12 -14.86
CA GLY A 310 -19.65 -6.26 -14.95
C GLY A 310 -19.25 -4.97 -15.67
N PRO A 311 -20.19 -4.03 -15.88
CA PRO A 311 -19.87 -2.76 -16.50
C PRO A 311 -18.80 -2.03 -15.69
N GLY A 312 -17.64 -1.79 -16.30
CA GLY A 312 -16.51 -1.12 -15.66
C GLY A 312 -15.14 -1.51 -16.24
N PRO A 313 -14.08 -0.79 -15.86
CA PRO A 313 -12.73 -1.06 -16.35
C PRO A 313 -12.22 -2.44 -15.93
N MET A 314 -11.28 -2.99 -16.72
CA MET A 314 -10.65 -4.30 -16.47
C MET A 314 -10.03 -4.45 -15.08
N SER A 315 -9.67 -3.35 -14.41
CA SER A 315 -9.17 -3.38 -13.02
C SER A 315 -10.19 -3.99 -12.04
N TYR A 316 -11.48 -4.02 -12.38
CA TYR A 316 -12.53 -4.66 -11.58
C TYR A 316 -12.88 -6.08 -12.02
N TRP A 317 -12.29 -6.59 -13.10
CA TRP A 317 -12.58 -7.95 -13.59
C TRP A 317 -11.87 -8.99 -12.74
N ILE A 318 -12.38 -10.21 -12.68
CA ILE A 318 -11.72 -11.28 -11.93
C ILE A 318 -10.43 -11.69 -12.67
N PRO A 319 -9.26 -11.71 -11.99
CA PRO A 319 -8.02 -12.26 -12.53
C PRO A 319 -8.20 -13.71 -12.95
N LEU A 320 -7.61 -14.11 -14.06
CA LEU A 320 -7.68 -15.50 -14.51
C LEU A 320 -7.06 -16.46 -13.49
N ALA A 321 -6.03 -16.03 -12.75
CA ALA A 321 -5.50 -16.76 -11.60
C ALA A 321 -6.59 -17.08 -10.56
N ASP A 322 -7.37 -16.09 -10.12
CA ASP A 322 -8.43 -16.32 -9.14
C ASP A 322 -9.50 -17.28 -9.66
N LEU A 323 -9.84 -17.21 -10.96
CA LEU A 323 -10.75 -18.18 -11.58
C LEU A 323 -10.18 -19.59 -11.58
N GLU A 324 -8.91 -19.74 -11.96
CA GLU A 324 -8.26 -21.05 -11.96
C GLU A 324 -8.22 -21.64 -10.54
N ALA A 325 -7.91 -20.81 -9.52
CA ALA A 325 -7.96 -21.23 -8.12
C ALA A 325 -9.35 -21.76 -7.74
N VAL A 326 -10.41 -21.07 -8.16
CA VAL A 326 -11.79 -21.48 -7.88
C VAL A 326 -12.14 -22.80 -8.54
N PHE A 327 -11.82 -22.97 -9.83
CA PHE A 327 -12.10 -24.24 -10.54
C PHE A 327 -11.27 -25.42 -10.00
N GLN A 328 -10.06 -25.16 -9.50
CA GLN A 328 -9.26 -26.17 -8.82
C GLN A 328 -9.81 -26.54 -7.44
N ALA A 329 -10.34 -25.57 -6.69
CA ALA A 329 -10.84 -25.78 -5.34
C ALA A 329 -12.24 -26.40 -5.31
N TYR A 330 -13.13 -25.97 -6.21
CA TYR A 330 -14.56 -26.25 -6.12
C TYR A 330 -15.13 -26.90 -7.39
N PRO A 331 -15.28 -28.24 -7.42
CA PRO A 331 -15.82 -28.94 -8.59
C PRO A 331 -17.30 -28.65 -8.86
N ASN A 332 -18.03 -28.08 -7.89
CA ASN A 332 -19.41 -27.61 -8.06
C ASN A 332 -19.50 -26.22 -8.72
N VAL A 333 -18.36 -25.55 -8.98
CA VAL A 333 -18.31 -24.37 -9.85
C VAL A 333 -18.27 -24.86 -11.28
N ILE A 334 -19.41 -24.74 -11.96
CA ILE A 334 -19.67 -25.41 -13.24
C ILE A 334 -19.37 -24.54 -14.46
N GLY A 335 -18.99 -23.27 -14.25
CA GLY A 335 -18.61 -22.38 -15.32
C GLY A 335 -18.51 -20.93 -14.87
N ILE A 336 -18.38 -20.07 -15.87
CA ILE A 336 -18.45 -18.62 -15.73
C ILE A 336 -19.72 -18.09 -16.39
N MET A 337 -20.24 -16.98 -15.89
CA MET A 337 -21.32 -16.24 -16.53
C MET A 337 -20.85 -14.80 -16.78
N GLY A 338 -20.88 -14.37 -18.04
CA GLY A 338 -20.67 -12.97 -18.41
C GLY A 338 -21.92 -12.13 -18.16
N ASP A 339 -21.75 -10.82 -18.05
CA ASP A 339 -22.87 -9.86 -17.98
C ASP A 339 -22.75 -8.81 -19.10
N GLU A 340 -23.66 -7.83 -19.12
CA GLU A 340 -24.08 -6.91 -20.19
C GLU A 340 -23.05 -6.25 -21.15
N THR A 341 -21.72 -6.44 -21.10
CA THR A 341 -20.81 -6.21 -22.27
C THR A 341 -19.30 -6.39 -21.94
N LEU A 342 -18.53 -6.84 -22.94
CA LEU A 342 -17.10 -6.51 -23.14
C LEU A 342 -17.07 -5.24 -24.01
N SER A 343 -17.08 -4.04 -23.41
CA SER A 343 -17.09 -2.77 -24.14
C SER A 343 -15.69 -2.28 -24.50
#